data_AF-A0A7Y0Q5Q7-F1
#
_entry.id   AF-A0A7Y0Q5Q7-F1
#
_cell.length_a   1.000
_cell.length_b   1.000
_cell.length_c   1.000
_cell.angle_alpha   90.00
_cell.angle_beta   90.00
_cell.angle_gamma   90.00
#
_symmetry.space_group_name_H-M   'P 1'
#
loop_
_entity.id
_entity.type
_entity.pdbx_description
1 polymer ?
#
loop_
_entity_poly.entity_id
_entity_poly.type
_entity_poly.pdbx_seq_one_letter_code
_entity_poly.pdbx_strand_id
1 'polypeptide(L)'
;MSTFSRVVTVFTLILSTFSAFGSNVDVNDGYIREVIPGNEITSSYMTINNNSEQQVTLIGAKSREIPRIEIHEHLMADGMMKMRQKEFIIIAAGDSAVLQPMGLHLMMFDIKTPLKAGQDVNVTLLFKEGQEIDVLLPVKSIKQTKPKTKHHHNH
;
A
#
# COMPACT_ATOMS: atom_id res chain seq x y z
N MET A 1 -64.15 40.84 10.82
CA MET A 1 -62.70 40.91 11.10
C MET A 1 -62.44 39.83 12.14
N SER A 2 -61.64 38.79 11.96
CA SER A 2 -60.41 38.61 11.19
C SER A 2 -60.25 37.12 10.81
N THR A 3 -59.71 36.87 9.62
CA THR A 3 -59.30 35.56 9.11
C THR A 3 -57.88 35.26 9.60
N PHE A 4 -57.66 34.11 10.25
CA PHE A 4 -56.31 33.65 10.58
C PHE A 4 -55.82 32.67 9.50
N SER A 5 -54.80 33.11 8.77
CA SER A 5 -54.11 32.40 7.70
C SER A 5 -53.25 31.27 8.26
N ARG A 6 -53.37 30.06 7.69
CA ARG A 6 -52.51 28.91 8.00
C ARG A 6 -51.24 29.00 7.15
N VAL A 7 -50.09 29.23 7.77
CA VAL A 7 -48.78 29.10 7.12
C VAL A 7 -48.33 27.64 7.28
N VAL A 8 -48.23 26.92 6.17
CA VAL A 8 -47.63 25.58 6.10
C VAL A 8 -46.20 25.76 5.62
N THR A 9 -45.24 25.62 6.54
CA THR A 9 -43.81 25.62 6.22
C THR A 9 -43.42 24.24 5.71
N VAL A 10 -43.13 24.13 4.41
CA VAL A 10 -42.59 22.91 3.80
C VAL A 10 -41.07 22.91 3.98
N PHE A 11 -40.57 21.97 4.78
CA PHE A 11 -39.14 21.76 5.01
C PHE A 11 -38.63 20.73 3.99
N THR A 12 -38.05 21.20 2.88
CA THR A 12 -37.52 20.33 1.83
C THR A 12 -36.19 19.74 2.28
N LEU A 13 -36.22 18.46 2.68
CA LEU A 13 -35.03 17.69 3.03
C LEU A 13 -34.23 17.37 1.75
N ILE A 14 -33.14 18.10 1.51
CA ILE A 14 -32.20 17.82 0.42
C ILE A 14 -31.45 16.54 0.80
N LEU A 15 -31.89 15.40 0.26
CA LEU A 15 -31.21 14.13 0.40
C LEU A 15 -29.97 14.16 -0.52
N SER A 16 -28.84 14.56 0.02
CA SER A 16 -27.56 14.51 -0.69
C SER A 16 -27.21 13.04 -0.91
N THR A 17 -27.28 12.58 -2.16
CA THR A 17 -26.84 11.23 -2.53
C THR A 17 -25.34 11.15 -2.38
N PHE A 18 -24.88 10.65 -1.23
CA PHE A 18 -23.51 10.24 -1.04
C PHE A 18 -23.27 9.02 -1.93
N SER A 19 -22.67 9.25 -3.10
CA SER A 19 -22.20 8.13 -3.93
C SER A 19 -21.04 7.50 -3.18
N ALA A 20 -21.28 6.35 -2.57
CA ALA A 20 -20.22 5.48 -2.09
C ALA A 20 -19.48 4.95 -3.33
N PHE A 21 -18.46 5.67 -3.78
CA PHE A 21 -17.45 5.09 -4.66
C PHE A 21 -16.74 4.01 -3.84
N GLY A 22 -17.15 2.76 -4.03
CA GLY A 22 -16.31 1.64 -3.66
C GLY A 22 -15.00 1.81 -4.41
N SER A 23 -13.89 1.89 -3.69
CA SER A 23 -12.56 1.92 -4.31
C SER A 23 -12.41 0.65 -5.15
N ASN A 24 -12.47 0.77 -6.48
CA ASN A 24 -12.22 -0.34 -7.41
C ASN A 24 -10.71 -0.62 -7.48
N VAL A 25 -10.05 -0.68 -6.33
CA VAL A 25 -8.61 -0.92 -6.21
C VAL A 25 -8.43 -2.14 -5.32
N ASP A 26 -7.81 -3.17 -5.89
CA ASP A 26 -7.61 -4.46 -5.23
C ASP A 26 -6.11 -4.71 -5.01
N VAL A 27 -5.77 -5.24 -3.83
CA VAL A 27 -4.39 -5.54 -3.47
C VAL A 27 -4.20 -7.04 -3.29
N ASN A 28 -3.29 -7.60 -4.07
CA ASN A 28 -3.02 -9.03 -4.13
C ASN A 28 -1.57 -9.35 -3.75
N ASP A 29 -1.32 -10.60 -3.37
CA ASP A 29 0.01 -11.17 -3.10
C ASP A 29 0.86 -10.37 -2.09
N GLY A 30 0.20 -9.62 -1.22
CA GLY A 30 0.81 -8.76 -0.23
C GLY A 30 1.63 -9.55 0.79
N TYR A 31 2.83 -9.06 1.13
CA TYR A 31 3.60 -9.57 2.26
C TYR A 31 4.65 -8.58 2.76
N ILE A 32 5.06 -8.74 4.01
CA ILE A 32 6.20 -8.05 4.62
C ILE A 32 7.35 -9.04 4.76
N ARG A 33 8.59 -8.60 4.52
CA ARG A 33 9.75 -9.43 4.85
C ARG A 33 9.99 -9.44 6.36
N GLU A 34 10.20 -10.63 6.91
CA GLU A 34 10.59 -10.83 8.31
C GLU A 34 11.77 -9.95 8.73
N VAL A 35 11.72 -9.43 9.95
CA VAL A 35 12.77 -8.60 10.53
C VAL A 35 13.60 -9.46 11.49
N ILE A 36 14.88 -9.64 11.18
CA ILE A 36 15.83 -10.31 12.08
C ILE A 36 16.12 -9.37 13.26
N PRO A 37 16.25 -9.88 14.50
CA PRO A 37 16.60 -9.05 15.66
C PRO A 37 17.82 -8.16 15.41
N GLY A 38 17.71 -6.87 15.73
CA GLY A 38 18.76 -5.86 15.53
C GLY A 38 18.63 -5.05 14.24
N ASN A 39 17.71 -5.41 13.32
CA ASN A 39 17.34 -4.57 12.18
C ASN A 39 16.05 -3.81 12.47
N GLU A 40 16.02 -2.52 12.12
CA GLU A 40 14.84 -1.65 12.29
C GLU A 40 14.16 -1.32 10.96
N ILE A 41 14.61 -1.96 9.87
CA ILE A 41 14.21 -1.68 8.50
C ILE A 41 13.78 -2.96 7.80
N THR A 42 12.68 -2.90 7.05
CA THR A 42 12.26 -3.97 6.13
C THR A 42 11.56 -3.41 4.89
N SER A 43 11.06 -4.31 4.06
CA SER A 43 10.26 -3.94 2.88
C SER A 43 9.01 -4.79 2.80
N SER A 44 7.95 -4.22 2.24
CA SER A 44 6.76 -4.96 1.80
C SER A 44 6.55 -4.88 0.30
N TYR A 45 5.84 -5.88 -0.20
CA TYR A 45 5.60 -6.13 -1.60
C TYR A 45 4.14 -6.54 -1.78
N MET A 46 3.58 -6.24 -2.95
CA MET A 46 2.18 -6.49 -3.30
C MET A 46 1.95 -6.13 -4.76
N THR A 47 0.82 -6.54 -5.31
CA THR A 47 0.30 -6.03 -6.57
C THR A 47 -0.93 -5.19 -6.28
N ILE A 48 -0.93 -3.93 -6.71
CA ILE A 48 -2.07 -3.02 -6.60
C ILE A 48 -2.73 -2.93 -7.98
N ASN A 49 -3.98 -3.35 -8.10
CA ASN A 49 -4.75 -3.33 -9.34
C ASN A 49 -5.77 -2.21 -9.28
N ASN A 50 -5.80 -1.36 -10.30
CA ASN A 50 -6.80 -0.32 -10.44
C ASN A 50 -7.87 -0.77 -11.43
N ASN A 51 -8.94 -1.36 -10.91
CA ASN A 51 -10.10 -1.82 -11.66
C ASN A 51 -11.13 -0.69 -11.92
N SER A 52 -10.79 0.56 -11.58
CA SER A 52 -11.66 1.71 -11.86
C SER A 52 -11.48 2.23 -13.29
N GLU A 53 -12.42 3.07 -13.72
CA GLU A 53 -12.35 3.79 -15.00
C GLU A 53 -11.47 5.05 -14.94
N GLN A 54 -10.86 5.34 -13.79
CA GLN A 54 -10.06 6.54 -13.56
C GLN A 54 -8.65 6.18 -13.11
N GLN A 55 -7.71 7.09 -13.29
CA GLN A 55 -6.37 6.94 -12.73
C GLN A 55 -6.43 7.09 -11.20
N VAL A 56 -5.73 6.21 -10.48
CA VAL A 56 -5.49 6.37 -9.04
C VAL A 56 -4.02 6.70 -8.76
N THR A 57 -3.73 7.30 -7.61
CA THR A 57 -2.36 7.65 -7.24
C THR A 57 -2.11 7.27 -5.80
N LEU A 58 -1.25 6.27 -5.57
CA LEU A 58 -0.76 5.93 -4.23
C LEU A 58 0.26 6.99 -3.81
N ILE A 59 0.03 7.63 -2.67
CA ILE A 59 0.88 8.70 -2.14
C ILE A 59 1.61 8.29 -0.85
N GLY A 60 1.30 7.12 -0.30
CA GLY A 60 1.99 6.60 0.87
C GLY A 60 1.28 5.42 1.51
N ALA A 61 1.74 5.05 2.69
CA ALA A 61 1.10 4.06 3.55
C ALA A 61 1.35 4.40 5.02
N LYS A 62 0.49 3.90 5.91
CA LYS A 62 0.65 4.02 7.36
C LYS A 62 0.30 2.69 8.02
N SER A 63 0.82 2.48 9.22
CA SER A 63 0.51 1.32 10.06
C SER A 63 0.68 1.71 11.51
N ARG A 64 -0.03 1.02 12.41
CA ARG A 64 0.12 1.24 13.85
C ARG A 64 1.44 0.67 14.36
N GLU A 65 1.90 -0.42 13.75
CA GLU A 65 3.10 -1.18 14.14
C GLU A 65 4.38 -0.58 13.53
N ILE A 66 4.26 0.14 12.41
CA ILE A 66 5.39 0.64 11.63
C ILE A 66 5.35 2.18 11.59
N PRO A 67 6.26 2.87 12.32
CA PRO A 67 6.20 4.33 12.46
C PRO A 67 6.35 5.11 11.16
N ARG A 68 7.12 4.60 10.20
CA ARG A 68 7.37 5.27 8.93
C ARG A 68 7.38 4.28 7.77
N ILE A 69 6.58 4.56 6.76
CA ILE A 69 6.52 3.79 5.51
C ILE A 69 6.70 4.77 4.34
N GLU A 70 7.62 4.44 3.44
CA GLU A 70 7.96 5.25 2.28
C GLU A 70 7.86 4.40 1.00
N ILE A 71 7.54 5.04 -0.13
CA ILE A 71 7.58 4.38 -1.44
C ILE A 71 9.00 4.47 -1.98
N HIS A 72 9.59 3.35 -2.39
CA HIS A 72 10.94 3.29 -2.92
C HIS A 72 10.98 2.51 -4.24
N GLU A 73 11.97 2.80 -5.07
CA GLU A 73 12.26 2.06 -6.29
C GLU A 73 13.75 1.77 -6.41
N HIS A 74 14.09 0.73 -7.16
CA HIS A 74 15.47 0.54 -7.62
C HIS A 74 15.58 1.02 -9.06
N LEU A 75 16.67 1.71 -9.36
CA LEU A 75 16.98 2.21 -10.70
C LEU A 75 18.46 1.96 -11.03
N MET A 76 18.73 1.61 -12.29
CA MET A 76 20.09 1.58 -12.84
C MET A 76 20.55 3.02 -13.08
N ALA A 77 21.58 3.46 -12.37
CA ALA A 77 22.25 4.72 -12.63
C ALA A 77 23.76 4.50 -12.58
N ASP A 78 24.46 4.93 -13.64
CA ASP A 78 25.92 4.81 -13.76
C ASP A 78 26.43 3.36 -13.66
N GLY A 79 25.66 2.41 -14.18
CA GLY A 79 25.99 0.97 -14.10
C GLY A 79 25.81 0.34 -12.72
N MET A 80 25.25 1.08 -11.75
CA MET A 80 24.97 0.61 -10.40
C MET A 80 23.47 0.66 -10.11
N MET A 81 22.96 -0.35 -9.40
CA MET A 81 21.61 -0.32 -8.84
C MET A 81 21.57 0.63 -7.65
N LYS A 82 20.75 1.68 -7.74
CA LYS A 82 20.51 2.64 -6.66
C LYS A 82 19.06 2.53 -6.19
N MET A 83 18.86 2.56 -4.88
CA MET A 83 17.53 2.68 -4.27
C MET A 83 17.19 4.16 -4.10
N ARG A 84 15.97 4.57 -4.48
CA ARG A 84 15.50 5.95 -4.38
C ARG A 84 14.08 5.99 -3.87
N GLN A 85 13.80 6.93 -2.96
CA GLN A 85 12.44 7.26 -2.55
C GLN A 85 11.65 7.89 -3.71
N LYS A 86 10.37 7.52 -3.83
CA LYS A 86 9.38 8.20 -4.66
C LYS A 86 8.33 8.84 -3.77
N GLU A 87 7.76 9.93 -4.26
CA GLU A 87 6.64 10.59 -3.58
C GLU A 87 5.30 9.89 -3.83
N PHE A 88 5.14 9.27 -5.00
CA PHE A 88 3.89 8.61 -5.39
C PHE A 88 4.08 7.54 -6.47
N ILE A 89 3.03 6.73 -6.67
CA ILE A 89 2.86 5.81 -7.80
C ILE A 89 1.53 6.14 -8.48
N ILE A 90 1.58 6.45 -9.77
CA ILE A 90 0.40 6.58 -10.62
C ILE A 90 0.04 5.20 -11.17
N ILE A 91 -1.25 4.84 -11.11
CA ILE A 91 -1.79 3.62 -11.69
C ILE A 91 -2.95 4.03 -12.60
N ALA A 92 -2.80 3.83 -13.90
CA ALA A 92 -3.85 4.17 -14.87
C ALA A 92 -5.10 3.30 -14.68
N ALA A 93 -6.22 3.71 -15.28
CA ALA A 93 -7.46 2.94 -15.29
C ALA A 93 -7.23 1.57 -15.93
N GLY A 94 -7.64 0.49 -15.26
CA GLY A 94 -7.47 -0.88 -15.72
C GLY A 94 -6.04 -1.45 -15.60
N ASP A 95 -5.08 -0.69 -15.08
CA ASP A 95 -3.68 -1.10 -14.95
C ASP A 95 -3.32 -1.52 -13.52
N SER A 96 -2.12 -2.06 -13.36
CA SER A 96 -1.58 -2.49 -12.06
C SER A 96 -0.18 -1.95 -11.79
N ALA A 97 0.10 -1.67 -10.50
CA ALA A 97 1.44 -1.43 -10.01
C ALA A 97 1.95 -2.66 -9.25
N VAL A 98 3.09 -3.21 -9.70
CA VAL A 98 3.73 -4.36 -9.06
C VAL A 98 4.87 -3.88 -8.16
N LEU A 99 4.68 -4.01 -6.85
CA LEU A 99 5.70 -3.78 -5.84
C LEU A 99 6.40 -5.11 -5.54
N GLN A 100 7.67 -5.22 -5.91
CA GLN A 100 8.45 -6.45 -5.86
C GLN A 100 9.93 -6.21 -5.54
N PRO A 101 10.68 -7.25 -5.11
CA PRO A 101 12.12 -7.13 -4.90
C PRO A 101 12.84 -6.57 -6.13
N MET A 102 13.82 -5.69 -5.91
CA MET A 102 14.56 -4.98 -6.96
C MET A 102 13.71 -4.08 -7.89
N GLY A 103 12.45 -3.83 -7.54
CA GLY A 103 11.57 -2.88 -8.23
C GLY A 103 11.01 -1.84 -7.26
N LEU A 104 9.74 -1.48 -7.48
CA LEU A 104 8.95 -0.68 -6.53
C LEU A 104 8.71 -1.48 -5.25
N HIS A 105 8.70 -0.83 -4.10
CA HIS A 105 8.38 -1.46 -2.82
C HIS A 105 8.02 -0.40 -1.77
N LEU A 106 7.38 -0.82 -0.69
CA LEU A 106 7.25 0.03 0.50
C LEU A 106 8.41 -0.27 1.44
N MET A 107 9.24 0.74 1.68
CA MET A 107 10.32 0.69 2.65
C MET A 107 9.77 1.07 4.03
N MET A 108 10.03 0.23 5.02
CA MET A 108 9.44 0.31 6.36
C MET A 108 10.56 0.55 7.36
N PHE A 109 10.46 1.60 8.17
CA PHE A 109 11.52 2.05 9.08
C PHE A 109 11.06 2.08 10.53
N ASP A 110 12.04 2.25 11.42
CA ASP A 110 11.86 2.47 12.85
C ASP A 110 11.07 1.34 13.55
N ILE A 111 11.25 0.11 13.08
CA ILE A 111 10.56 -1.08 13.59
C ILE A 111 11.16 -1.46 14.94
N LYS A 112 10.45 -1.09 16.01
CA LYS A 112 10.91 -1.33 17.40
C LYS A 112 10.66 -2.76 17.88
N THR A 113 9.60 -3.39 17.39
CA THR A 113 9.23 -4.76 17.73
C THR A 113 9.49 -5.64 16.52
N PRO A 114 10.37 -6.66 16.60
CA PRO A 114 10.67 -7.52 15.46
C PRO A 114 9.40 -8.19 14.90
N LEU A 115 9.18 -8.00 13.60
CA LEU A 115 8.12 -8.68 12.83
C LEU A 115 8.58 -10.09 12.48
N LYS A 116 7.89 -11.10 13.01
CA LYS A 116 8.23 -12.53 12.87
C LYS A 116 7.36 -13.20 11.82
N ALA A 117 7.91 -14.20 11.13
CA ALA A 117 7.14 -14.97 10.15
C ALA A 117 5.83 -15.55 10.75
N GLY A 118 4.75 -15.48 9.99
CA GLY A 118 3.42 -15.93 10.39
C GLY A 118 2.61 -14.92 11.22
N GLN A 119 3.17 -13.75 11.51
CA GLN A 119 2.39 -12.61 12.00
C GLN A 119 1.72 -11.89 10.83
N ASP A 120 0.61 -11.21 11.12
CA ASP A 120 -0.03 -10.30 10.18
C ASP A 120 0.10 -8.86 10.70
N VAL A 121 0.32 -7.92 9.77
CA VAL A 121 0.40 -6.48 10.06
C VAL A 121 -0.63 -5.75 9.22
N ASN A 122 -1.45 -4.93 9.84
CA ASN A 122 -2.37 -4.07 9.10
C ASN A 122 -1.63 -2.84 8.57
N VAL A 123 -1.73 -2.62 7.27
CA VAL A 123 -1.15 -1.47 6.58
C VAL A 123 -2.28 -0.77 5.83
N THR A 124 -2.43 0.53 6.06
CA THR A 124 -3.37 1.36 5.31
C THR A 124 -2.63 2.04 4.17
N LEU A 125 -2.99 1.71 2.93
CA LEU A 125 -2.52 2.41 1.74
C LEU A 125 -3.27 3.73 1.57
N LEU A 126 -2.52 4.79 1.30
CA LEU A 126 -3.04 6.15 1.18
C LEU A 126 -3.01 6.56 -0.29
N PHE A 127 -4.19 6.85 -0.84
CA PHE A 127 -4.34 7.35 -2.19
C PHE A 127 -4.65 8.85 -2.18
N LYS A 128 -4.34 9.52 -3.28
CA LYS A 128 -4.74 10.90 -3.53
C LYS A 128 -6.27 11.01 -3.40
N GLU A 129 -6.76 12.20 -3.05
CA GLU A 129 -8.19 12.49 -2.84
C GLU A 129 -8.79 11.86 -1.57
N GLY A 130 -7.94 11.33 -0.68
CA GLY A 130 -8.34 10.90 0.66
C GLY A 130 -8.86 9.47 0.73
N GLN A 131 -8.78 8.71 -0.37
CA GLN A 131 -9.11 7.29 -0.36
C GLN A 131 -8.03 6.51 0.43
N GLU A 132 -8.48 5.64 1.32
CA GLU A 132 -7.64 4.76 2.11
C GLU A 132 -8.07 3.30 1.91
N ILE A 133 -7.11 2.38 1.85
CA ILE A 133 -7.37 0.95 1.71
C ILE A 133 -6.55 0.19 2.74
N ASP A 134 -7.23 -0.49 3.66
CA ASP A 134 -6.59 -1.36 4.64
C ASP A 134 -6.22 -2.71 4.01
N VAL A 135 -4.97 -3.11 4.19
CA VAL A 135 -4.44 -4.39 3.73
C VAL A 135 -3.77 -5.13 4.88
N LEU A 136 -4.20 -6.38 5.09
CA LEU A 136 -3.58 -7.25 6.06
C LEU A 136 -2.43 -8.01 5.39
N LEU A 137 -1.20 -7.71 5.80
CA LEU A 137 0.01 -8.27 5.18
C LEU A 137 0.65 -9.34 6.07
N PRO A 138 0.74 -10.61 5.61
CA PRO A 138 1.48 -11.63 6.32
C PRO A 138 2.98 -11.36 6.25
N VAL A 139 3.66 -11.58 7.37
CA VAL A 139 5.11 -11.54 7.46
C VAL A 139 5.68 -12.87 6.97
N LYS A 140 6.52 -12.83 5.93
CA LYS A 140 7.17 -14.01 5.33
C LYS A 140 8.65 -14.05 5.67
N SER A 141 9.14 -15.24 5.98
CA SER A 141 10.56 -15.44 6.32
C SER A 141 11.48 -15.14 5.13
N ILE A 142 12.67 -14.60 5.42
CA ILE A 142 13.71 -14.34 4.41
C ILE A 142 14.46 -15.63 4.03
N LYS A 143 14.13 -16.82 4.56
CA LYS A 143 14.80 -18.07 4.18
C LYS A 143 14.79 -18.23 2.66
N GLN A 144 15.92 -17.86 2.07
CA GLN A 144 16.19 -17.96 0.66
C GLN A 144 15.96 -19.43 0.27
N THR A 145 15.09 -19.68 -0.70
CA THR A 145 15.36 -20.73 -1.67
C THR A 145 16.68 -20.36 -2.35
N LYS A 146 17.81 -20.65 -1.69
CA LYS A 146 19.10 -20.70 -2.36
C LYS A 146 18.91 -21.72 -3.49
N PRO A 147 19.12 -21.38 -4.77
CA PRO A 147 19.43 -22.40 -5.74
C PRO A 147 20.63 -23.17 -5.18
N LYS A 148 20.53 -24.49 -5.07
CA LYS A 148 21.70 -25.32 -4.78
C LYS A 148 22.66 -25.16 -5.97
N THR A 149 23.56 -24.19 -5.94
CA THR A 149 24.74 -24.18 -6.80
C THR A 149 25.60 -25.35 -6.35
N LYS A 150 25.47 -26.48 -7.07
CA LYS A 150 26.47 -27.55 -7.03
C LYS A 150 27.76 -26.96 -7.61
N HIS A 151 28.67 -26.53 -6.74
CA HIS A 151 30.06 -26.30 -7.13
C HIS A 151 30.71 -27.68 -7.33
N HIS A 152 30.79 -28.16 -8.58
CA HIS A 152 31.77 -29.18 -8.93
C HIS A 152 33.12 -28.47 -9.07
N HIS A 153 33.98 -28.64 -8.06
CA HIS A 153 35.42 -28.54 -8.25
C HIS A 153 35.86 -29.85 -8.91
N ASN A 154 36.36 -29.77 -10.14
CA ASN A 154 37.17 -30.83 -10.71
C ASN A 154 38.61 -30.35 -10.72
N HIS A 155 39.46 -31.13 -10.07
CA HIS A 155 40.91 -31.02 -10.09
C HIS A 155 41.48 -31.96 -11.15
#